data_AF-R5BJE4-F1
#
_entry.id   AF-R5BJE4-F1
#
_cell.length_a   1.000
_cell.length_b   1.000
_cell.length_c   1.000
_cell.angle_alpha   90.00
_cell.angle_beta   90.00
_cell.angle_gamma   90.00
#
_symmetry.space_group_name_H-M   'P 1'
#
loop_
_entity.id
_entity.type
_entity.pdbx_description
1 polymer ?
#
loop_
_entity_poly.entity_id
_entity_poly.type
_entity_poly.pdbx_seq_one_letter_code
_entity_poly.pdbx_strand_id
1 'polypeptide(L)'
;MDYMRINAAQCGATLGKYILVVERNPVDTNYSEDKKNGALTLSRPIYLYSIRPIEVTSVELVESMSNERKVQFNKDPKLRLDIANIDDITKVIPVPSASTVKAAIEKYERSNKEEITIFVDYVKLVPEVMALNRDEKNVLQSFLNAQMKFCGTLAEANELEATACRTRMKELGIDVNI
;
A
#
# COMPACT_ATOMS: atom_id res chain seq x y z
N MET A 1 -21.44 -6.28 -38.43
CA MET A 1 -22.04 -5.70 -37.21
C MET A 1 -21.18 -4.52 -36.81
N ASP A 2 -21.75 -3.32 -36.80
CA ASP A 2 -21.07 -2.14 -36.26
C ASP A 2 -20.90 -2.35 -34.75
N TYR A 3 -19.68 -2.66 -34.32
CA TYR A 3 -19.34 -2.57 -32.90
C TYR A 3 -19.52 -1.10 -32.51
N MET A 4 -20.50 -0.81 -31.65
CA MET A 4 -20.70 0.50 -31.05
C MET A 4 -19.36 0.97 -30.49
N ARG A 5 -18.69 1.90 -31.18
CA ARG A 5 -17.39 2.42 -30.77
C ARG A 5 -17.60 3.31 -29.54
N ILE A 6 -17.10 2.87 -28.40
CA ILE A 6 -17.01 3.71 -27.20
C ILE A 6 -16.18 4.96 -27.53
N ASN A 7 -16.73 6.15 -27.27
CA ASN A 7 -16.03 7.42 -27.44
C ASN A 7 -15.73 8.13 -26.11
N ALA A 8 -14.80 9.09 -26.12
CA ALA A 8 -14.39 9.83 -24.92
C ALA A 8 -15.56 10.53 -24.20
N ALA A 9 -16.56 11.03 -24.93
CA ALA A 9 -17.73 11.68 -24.34
C ALA A 9 -18.60 10.68 -23.55
N GLN A 10 -18.80 9.47 -24.08
CA GLN A 10 -19.51 8.39 -23.39
C GLN A 10 -18.76 7.91 -22.16
N CYS A 11 -17.42 7.83 -22.23
CA CYS A 11 -16.59 7.52 -21.06
C CYS A 11 -16.73 8.60 -19.99
N GLY A 12 -16.59 9.88 -20.36
CA GLY A 12 -16.75 10.99 -19.43
C GLY A 12 -18.13 11.04 -18.76
N ALA A 13 -19.20 10.74 -19.50
CA ALA A 13 -20.55 10.70 -18.96
C ALA A 13 -20.76 9.52 -17.98
N THR A 14 -20.15 8.36 -18.26
CA THR A 14 -20.34 7.14 -17.45
C THR A 14 -19.55 7.17 -16.13
N LEU A 15 -18.41 7.87 -16.09
CA LEU A 15 -17.47 7.79 -14.97
C LEU A 15 -17.78 8.75 -13.81
N GLY A 16 -18.80 9.60 -13.94
CA GLY A 16 -19.10 10.61 -12.93
C GLY A 16 -17.93 11.59 -12.74
N LYS A 17 -18.11 12.56 -11.83
CA LYS A 17 -17.12 13.63 -11.64
C LYS A 17 -15.76 13.15 -11.14
N TYR A 18 -15.64 11.95 -10.57
CA TYR A 18 -14.41 11.47 -9.95
C TYR A 18 -14.01 10.08 -10.43
N ILE A 19 -12.74 9.94 -10.82
CA ILE A 19 -12.07 8.65 -10.88
C ILE A 19 -11.21 8.45 -9.64
N LEU A 20 -11.00 7.20 -9.24
CA LEU A 20 -10.35 6.85 -7.98
C LEU A 20 -9.07 6.09 -8.25
N VAL A 21 -8.01 6.48 -7.54
CA VAL A 21 -6.71 5.82 -7.60
C VAL A 21 -6.32 5.40 -6.19
N VAL A 22 -5.77 4.20 -6.06
CA VAL A 22 -5.16 3.76 -4.80
C VAL A 22 -3.71 4.23 -4.78
N GLU A 23 -3.36 5.02 -3.77
CA GLU A 23 -2.00 5.46 -3.51
C GLU A 23 -1.35 4.61 -2.43
N ARG A 24 -0.02 4.54 -2.51
CA ARG A 24 0.82 3.80 -1.57
C ARG A 24 2.03 4.65 -1.23
N ASN A 25 2.14 5.01 0.05
CA ASN A 25 3.22 5.84 0.56
C ASN A 25 3.94 5.11 1.70
N PRO A 26 5.28 5.20 1.81
CA PRO A 26 5.98 4.62 2.94
C PRO A 26 5.54 5.33 4.23
N VAL A 27 5.26 4.56 5.29
CA VAL A 27 4.99 5.13 6.64
C VAL A 27 6.27 5.67 7.25
N ASP A 28 7.37 4.95 7.07
CA ASP A 28 8.71 5.34 7.48
C ASP A 28 9.51 5.74 6.24
N THR A 29 9.79 7.03 6.09
CA THR A 29 10.56 7.58 4.97
C THR A 29 12.05 7.26 5.07
N ASN A 30 12.54 6.93 6.26
CA ASN A 30 13.97 6.71 6.55
C ASN A 30 14.34 5.23 6.52
N TYR A 31 13.37 4.33 6.35
CA TYR A 31 13.56 2.87 6.35
C TYR A 31 14.80 2.41 5.58
N SER A 32 15.03 2.94 4.38
CA SER A 32 16.17 2.54 3.54
C SER A 32 17.52 2.94 4.14
N GLU A 33 17.60 4.12 4.75
CA GLU A 33 18.81 4.62 5.42
C GLU A 33 19.05 3.84 6.71
N ASP A 34 18.02 3.66 7.52
CA ASP A 34 18.08 2.89 8.78
C ASP A 34 18.52 1.45 8.52
N LYS A 35 17.92 0.79 7.51
CA LYS A 35 18.33 -0.55 7.10
C LYS A 35 19.78 -0.62 6.64
N LYS A 36 20.24 0.40 5.88
CA LYS A 36 21.63 0.49 5.43
C LYS A 36 22.60 0.69 6.61
N ASN A 37 22.17 1.44 7.61
CA ASN A 37 22.95 1.74 8.82
C ASN A 37 22.91 0.61 9.86
N GLY A 38 22.22 -0.50 9.57
CA GLY A 38 22.14 -1.66 10.46
C GLY A 38 21.19 -1.46 11.65
N ALA A 39 20.28 -0.48 11.57
CA ALA A 39 19.23 -0.34 12.57
C ALA A 39 18.31 -1.57 12.56
N LEU A 40 17.67 -1.81 13.70
CA LEU A 40 16.72 -2.91 13.84
C LEU A 40 15.40 -2.54 13.15
N THR A 41 15.26 -2.95 11.89
CA THR A 41 14.09 -2.67 11.06
C THR A 41 13.32 -3.95 10.71
N LEU A 42 12.09 -3.78 10.20
CA LEU A 42 11.35 -4.84 9.51
C LEU A 42 12.09 -5.31 8.24
N SER A 43 11.71 -6.48 7.71
CA SER A 43 12.29 -7.05 6.48
C SER A 43 11.91 -6.26 5.22
N ARG A 44 10.71 -5.65 5.24
CA ARG A 44 10.18 -4.75 4.21
C ARG A 44 9.68 -3.43 4.85
N PRO A 45 9.61 -2.34 4.07
CA PRO A 45 8.95 -1.13 4.53
C PRO A 45 7.46 -1.38 4.81
N ILE A 46 6.91 -0.59 5.74
CA ILE A 46 5.48 -0.50 6.01
C ILE A 46 4.89 0.63 5.18
N TYR A 47 3.68 0.41 4.65
CA TYR A 47 3.03 1.35 3.76
C TYR A 47 1.69 1.85 4.30
N LEU A 48 1.36 3.08 3.93
CA LEU A 48 0.06 3.70 4.07
C LEU A 48 -0.63 3.67 2.71
N TYR A 49 -1.83 3.12 2.69
CA TYR A 49 -2.69 3.08 1.52
C TYR A 49 -3.81 4.12 1.65
N SER A 50 -4.05 4.88 0.61
CA SER A 50 -5.11 5.90 0.56
C SER A 50 -5.82 5.91 -0.78
N ILE A 51 -7.06 6.41 -0.80
CA ILE A 51 -7.79 6.66 -2.04
C ILE A 51 -7.61 8.13 -2.41
N ARG A 52 -7.03 8.39 -3.59
CA ARG A 52 -7.00 9.72 -4.18
C ARG A 52 -8.14 9.84 -5.19
N PRO A 53 -9.21 10.57 -4.88
CA PRO A 53 -10.19 10.97 -5.89
C PRO A 53 -9.57 12.02 -6.82
N ILE A 54 -9.82 11.87 -8.11
CA ILE A 54 -9.36 12.79 -9.15
C ILE A 54 -10.59 13.28 -9.89
N GLU A 55 -10.85 14.59 -9.81
CA GLU A 55 -11.95 15.20 -10.55
C GLU A 55 -11.66 15.15 -12.05
N VAL A 56 -12.59 14.65 -12.84
CA VAL A 56 -12.47 14.55 -14.30
C VAL A 56 -12.89 15.89 -14.91
N THR A 57 -11.93 16.62 -15.46
CA THR A 57 -12.13 17.93 -16.11
C THR A 57 -12.02 17.84 -17.63
N SER A 58 -11.33 16.84 -18.17
CA SER A 58 -11.26 16.58 -19.61
C SER A 58 -11.17 15.10 -19.93
N VAL A 59 -11.75 14.69 -21.05
CA VAL A 59 -11.65 13.31 -21.56
C VAL A 59 -11.37 13.35 -23.06
N GLU A 60 -10.31 12.68 -23.49
CA GLU A 60 -9.85 12.68 -24.88
C GLU A 60 -9.58 11.26 -25.36
N LEU A 61 -9.86 11.00 -26.64
CA LEU A 61 -9.40 9.78 -27.31
C LEU A 61 -7.97 10.02 -27.81
N VAL A 62 -7.05 9.16 -27.41
CA VAL A 62 -5.66 9.19 -27.87
C VAL A 62 -5.31 7.84 -28.48
N GLU A 63 -4.52 7.86 -29.56
CA GLU A 63 -3.96 6.65 -30.15
C GLU A 63 -2.53 6.47 -29.63
N SER A 64 -2.20 5.27 -29.18
CA SER A 64 -0.83 4.91 -28.83
C SER A 64 0.03 4.81 -30.09
N MET A 65 1.36 4.75 -29.91
CA MET A 65 2.31 4.44 -30.98
C MET A 65 2.05 3.07 -31.64
N SER A 66 1.29 2.19 -30.99
CA SER A 66 0.87 0.87 -31.47
C SER A 66 -0.53 0.85 -32.12
N ASN A 67 -1.12 2.01 -32.43
CA ASN A 67 -2.49 2.18 -32.92
C ASN A 67 -3.59 1.65 -31.97
N GLU A 68 -3.29 1.50 -30.68
CA GLU A 68 -4.30 1.18 -29.67
C GLU A 68 -5.04 2.45 -29.26
N ARG A 69 -6.37 2.38 -29.27
CA ARG A 69 -7.20 3.49 -28.79
C ARG A 69 -7.29 3.48 -27.28
N LYS A 70 -6.96 4.62 -26.68
CA LYS A 70 -7.01 4.82 -25.23
C LYS A 70 -7.85 6.06 -24.93
N VAL A 71 -8.51 6.03 -23.79
CA VAL A 71 -9.21 7.19 -23.23
C VAL A 71 -8.28 7.82 -22.21
N GLN A 72 -7.97 9.10 -22.38
CA GLN A 72 -7.10 9.86 -21.51
C GLN A 72 -7.91 10.86 -20.69
N PHE A 73 -7.76 10.83 -19.37
CA PHE A 73 -8.38 11.77 -18.46
C PHE A 73 -7.43 12.92 -18.12
N ASN A 74 -7.95 14.14 -18.03
CA ASN A 74 -7.24 15.34 -17.56
C ASN A 74 -5.93 15.63 -18.30
N LYS A 75 -5.81 15.17 -19.56
CA LYS A 75 -4.58 15.24 -20.36
C LYS A 75 -3.36 14.57 -19.70
N ASP A 76 -3.59 13.64 -18.77
CA ASP A 76 -2.55 12.91 -18.05
C ASP A 76 -2.34 11.52 -18.68
N PRO A 77 -1.15 11.23 -19.25
CA PRO A 77 -0.82 9.92 -19.79
C PRO A 77 -0.92 8.75 -18.80
N LYS A 78 -0.82 9.02 -17.49
CA LYS A 78 -0.96 8.01 -16.43
C LYS A 78 -2.41 7.63 -16.16
N LEU A 79 -3.33 8.53 -16.50
CA LEU A 79 -4.78 8.32 -16.36
C LEU A 79 -5.36 7.90 -17.70
N ARG A 80 -4.87 6.77 -18.23
CA ARG A 80 -5.34 6.18 -19.49
C ARG A 80 -6.07 4.87 -19.25
N LEU A 81 -7.21 4.71 -19.92
CA LEU A 81 -7.92 3.44 -20.02
C LEU A 81 -7.77 2.89 -21.43
N ASP A 82 -7.39 1.63 -21.53
CA ASP A 82 -7.39 0.91 -22.80
C ASP A 82 -8.82 0.54 -23.19
N ILE A 83 -9.24 0.91 -24.39
CA ILE A 83 -10.59 0.63 -24.89
C ILE A 83 -10.57 -0.20 -26.18
N ALA A 84 -9.43 -0.80 -26.53
CA ALA A 84 -9.33 -1.63 -27.72
C ALA A 84 -10.28 -2.83 -27.64
N ASN A 85 -11.14 -2.98 -28.66
CA ASN A 85 -12.08 -4.09 -28.81
C ASN A 85 -13.11 -4.26 -27.67
N ILE A 86 -13.45 -3.17 -26.97
CA ILE A 86 -14.40 -3.21 -25.87
C ILE A 86 -15.73 -2.53 -26.27
N ASP A 87 -16.83 -3.18 -25.91
CA ASP A 87 -18.22 -2.77 -26.11
C ASP A 87 -18.84 -2.10 -24.88
N ASP A 88 -18.25 -2.30 -23.68
CA ASP A 88 -18.69 -1.71 -22.41
C ASP A 88 -17.50 -1.27 -21.54
N ILE A 89 -17.43 0.02 -21.18
CA ILE A 89 -16.35 0.60 -20.36
C ILE A 89 -16.25 -0.04 -18.97
N THR A 90 -17.36 -0.56 -18.44
CA THR A 90 -17.38 -1.25 -17.14
C THR A 90 -16.61 -2.57 -17.15
N LYS A 91 -16.35 -3.14 -18.34
CA LYS A 91 -15.48 -4.32 -18.50
C LYS A 91 -14.00 -4.00 -18.37
N VAL A 92 -13.62 -2.73 -18.58
CA VAL A 92 -12.23 -2.25 -18.47
C VAL A 92 -11.90 -1.84 -17.04
N ILE A 93 -12.89 -1.24 -16.37
CA ILE A 93 -12.71 -0.71 -15.04
C ILE A 93 -12.98 -1.83 -14.04
N PRO A 94 -11.96 -2.26 -13.28
CA PRO A 94 -12.14 -3.33 -12.32
C PRO A 94 -13.12 -2.92 -11.22
N VAL A 95 -14.01 -3.84 -10.86
CA VAL A 95 -14.83 -3.71 -9.65
C VAL A 95 -13.91 -3.89 -8.44
N PRO A 96 -13.89 -2.96 -7.47
CA PRO A 96 -13.05 -3.08 -6.30
C PRO A 96 -13.33 -4.37 -5.52
N SER A 97 -12.26 -5.09 -5.23
CA SER A 97 -12.17 -6.28 -4.39
C SER A 97 -10.73 -6.44 -3.93
N ALA A 98 -10.48 -7.27 -2.91
CA ALA A 98 -9.14 -7.53 -2.41
C ALA A 98 -8.14 -7.94 -3.53
N SER A 99 -8.58 -8.79 -4.47
CA SER A 99 -7.73 -9.26 -5.56
C SER A 99 -7.42 -8.17 -6.58
N THR A 100 -8.41 -7.37 -6.99
CA THR A 100 -8.22 -6.30 -7.97
C THR A 100 -7.39 -5.15 -7.40
N VAL A 101 -7.60 -4.81 -6.13
CA VAL A 101 -6.82 -3.77 -5.44
C VAL A 101 -5.37 -4.21 -5.25
N LYS A 102 -5.14 -5.47 -4.85
CA LYS A 102 -3.78 -6.03 -4.77
C LYS A 102 -3.09 -6.03 -6.14
N ALA A 103 -3.77 -6.49 -7.19
CA ALA A 103 -3.23 -6.47 -8.54
C ALA A 103 -2.90 -5.06 -9.03
N ALA A 104 -3.73 -4.06 -8.69
CA ALA A 104 -3.48 -2.65 -9.00
C ALA A 104 -2.20 -2.14 -8.33
N ILE A 105 -1.98 -2.47 -7.05
CA ILE A 105 -0.77 -2.10 -6.30
C ILE A 105 0.46 -2.78 -6.91
N GLU A 106 0.40 -4.08 -7.17
CA GLU A 106 1.50 -4.83 -7.78
C GLU A 106 1.85 -4.33 -9.19
N LYS A 107 0.85 -3.90 -9.96
CA LYS A 107 1.06 -3.28 -11.29
C LYS A 107 1.75 -1.92 -11.16
N TYR A 108 1.29 -1.10 -10.23
CA TYR A 108 1.93 0.18 -9.92
C TYR A 108 3.39 0.01 -9.45
N GLU A 109 3.68 -1.01 -8.65
CA GLU A 109 5.04 -1.32 -8.21
C GLU A 109 5.93 -1.82 -9.34
N ARG A 110 5.47 -2.80 -10.13
CA ARG A 110 6.24 -3.39 -11.23
C ARG A 110 6.55 -2.39 -12.36
N SER A 111 5.67 -1.41 -12.54
CA SER A 111 5.85 -0.34 -13.54
C SER A 111 6.67 0.84 -13.04
N ASN A 112 7.33 0.74 -11.88
CA ASN A 112 8.06 1.85 -11.27
C ASN A 112 7.18 3.11 -11.09
N LYS A 113 5.93 2.92 -10.62
CA LYS A 113 4.96 3.97 -10.32
C LYS A 113 4.37 4.71 -11.54
N GLU A 114 4.42 4.09 -12.71
CA GLU A 114 3.91 4.68 -13.94
C GLU A 114 2.51 4.17 -14.30
N GLU A 115 2.19 2.90 -14.06
CA GLU A 115 0.90 2.32 -14.41
C GLU A 115 -0.10 2.43 -13.26
N ILE A 116 -1.10 3.29 -13.43
CA ILE A 116 -2.18 3.51 -12.47
C ILE A 116 -3.41 2.71 -12.89
N THR A 117 -4.05 2.05 -11.92
CA THR A 117 -5.37 1.45 -12.12
C THR A 117 -6.45 2.41 -11.66
N ILE A 118 -7.44 2.64 -12.52
CA ILE A 118 -8.57 3.51 -12.25
C ILE A 118 -9.73 2.67 -11.70
N PHE A 119 -10.35 3.17 -10.62
CA PHE A 119 -11.58 2.66 -10.04
C PHE A 119 -12.65 3.75 -10.05
N VAL A 120 -13.92 3.35 -9.87
CA VAL A 120 -15.06 4.30 -9.82
C VAL A 120 -16.00 4.07 -8.63
N ASP A 121 -16.03 2.85 -8.08
CA ASP A 121 -16.91 2.51 -6.96
C ASP A 121 -16.21 2.82 -5.62
N TYR A 122 -16.40 4.04 -5.12
CA TYR A 122 -15.80 4.49 -3.86
C TYR A 122 -16.23 3.62 -2.68
N VAL A 123 -17.52 3.24 -2.63
CA VAL A 123 -18.11 2.50 -1.51
C VAL A 123 -17.49 1.12 -1.39
N LYS A 124 -17.20 0.44 -2.51
CA LYS A 124 -16.48 -0.83 -2.48
C LYS A 124 -14.98 -0.68 -2.32
N LEU A 125 -14.37 0.42 -2.76
CA LEU A 125 -12.92 0.60 -2.67
C LEU A 125 -12.44 0.89 -1.24
N VAL A 126 -13.21 1.66 -0.46
CA VAL A 126 -12.87 2.02 0.93
C VAL A 126 -12.56 0.81 1.82
N PRO A 127 -13.44 -0.20 1.95
CA PRO A 127 -13.16 -1.33 2.83
C PRO A 127 -11.89 -2.10 2.42
N GLU A 128 -11.58 -2.19 1.13
CA GLU A 128 -10.37 -2.84 0.63
C GLU A 128 -9.11 -2.08 1.02
N VAL A 129 -9.11 -0.75 0.87
CA VAL A 129 -7.98 0.09 1.31
C VAL A 129 -7.82 0.08 2.83
N MET A 130 -8.93 0.09 3.58
CA MET A 130 -8.89 -0.06 5.04
C MET A 130 -8.34 -1.42 5.47
N ALA A 131 -8.63 -2.50 4.74
CA ALA A 131 -8.09 -3.82 5.00
C ALA A 131 -6.57 -3.84 4.84
N LEU A 132 -6.04 -3.26 3.76
CA LEU A 132 -4.58 -3.14 3.55
C LEU A 132 -3.89 -2.41 4.70
N ASN A 133 -4.44 -1.27 5.13
CA ASN A 133 -3.88 -0.52 6.26
C ASN A 133 -3.95 -1.31 7.57
N ARG A 134 -5.00 -2.11 7.78
CA ARG A 134 -5.12 -2.99 8.94
C ARG A 134 -4.04 -4.08 8.92
N ASP A 135 -3.77 -4.65 7.75
CA ASP A 135 -2.72 -5.66 7.59
C ASP A 135 -1.32 -5.09 7.87
N GLU A 136 -1.01 -3.91 7.34
CA GLU A 136 0.24 -3.18 7.61
C GLU A 136 0.40 -2.87 9.11
N LYS A 137 -0.69 -2.41 9.77
CA LYS A 137 -0.71 -2.21 11.22
C LYS A 137 -0.45 -3.50 11.99
N ASN A 138 -1.06 -4.61 11.59
CA ASN A 138 -0.90 -5.91 12.26
C ASN A 138 0.55 -6.42 12.17
N VAL A 139 1.22 -6.20 11.03
CA VAL A 139 2.64 -6.52 10.87
C VAL A 139 3.48 -5.69 11.83
N LEU A 140 3.26 -4.37 11.88
CA LEU A 140 4.00 -3.48 12.77
C LEU A 140 3.77 -3.81 14.26
N GLN A 141 2.53 -4.11 14.64
CA GLN A 141 2.18 -4.51 16.01
C GLN A 141 2.86 -5.82 16.41
N SER A 142 2.91 -6.79 15.50
CA SER A 142 3.57 -8.08 15.75
C SER A 142 5.08 -7.89 15.98
N PHE A 143 5.70 -7.00 15.20
CA PHE A 143 7.10 -6.63 15.39
C PHE A 143 7.32 -5.96 16.75
N LEU A 144 6.51 -4.97 17.12
CA LEU A 144 6.59 -4.31 18.42
C LEU A 144 6.46 -5.31 19.58
N ASN A 145 5.49 -6.23 19.51
CA ASN A 145 5.28 -7.23 20.54
C ASN A 145 6.50 -8.16 20.71
N ALA A 146 7.16 -8.52 19.61
CA ALA A 146 8.39 -9.31 19.67
C ALA A 146 9.53 -8.53 20.35
N GLN A 147 9.70 -7.25 20.03
CA GLN A 147 10.72 -6.40 20.68
C GLN A 147 10.47 -6.26 22.18
N MET A 148 9.22 -6.02 22.59
CA MET A 148 8.85 -5.94 24.00
C MET A 148 9.15 -7.25 24.75
N LYS A 149 8.96 -8.40 24.10
CA LYS A 149 9.33 -9.70 24.68
C LYS A 149 10.85 -9.79 24.90
N PHE A 150 11.66 -9.33 23.94
CA PHE A 150 13.12 -9.33 24.09
C PHE A 150 13.57 -8.42 25.24
N CYS A 151 12.98 -7.23 25.38
CA CYS A 151 13.23 -6.37 26.53
C CYS A 151 12.94 -7.09 27.86
N GLY A 152 11.81 -7.80 27.94
CA GLY A 152 11.45 -8.60 29.11
C GLY A 152 12.46 -9.69 29.42
N THR A 153 12.89 -10.46 28.41
CA THR A 153 13.90 -11.52 28.57
C THR A 153 15.24 -10.97 29.08
N LEU A 154 15.68 -9.81 28.59
CA LEU A 154 16.90 -9.16 29.07
C LEU A 154 16.77 -8.69 30.53
N ALA A 155 15.60 -8.15 30.91
CA ALA A 155 15.34 -7.75 32.29
C ALA A 155 15.34 -8.96 33.24
N GLU A 156 14.67 -10.06 32.86
CA GLU A 156 14.66 -11.31 33.64
C GLU A 156 16.08 -11.88 33.81
N ALA A 157 16.90 -11.87 32.75
CA ALA A 157 18.28 -12.30 32.83
C ALA A 157 19.10 -11.47 33.83
N ASN A 158 18.93 -10.14 33.82
CA ASN A 158 19.61 -9.26 34.77
C ASN A 158 19.18 -9.53 36.23
N GLU A 159 17.88 -9.73 36.48
CA GLU A 159 17.37 -10.05 37.82
C GLU A 159 17.90 -11.39 38.34
N LEU A 160 18.02 -12.40 37.46
CA LEU A 160 18.61 -13.69 37.80
C LEU A 160 20.07 -13.54 38.20
N GLU A 161 20.86 -12.81 37.43
CA GLU A 161 22.28 -12.55 37.74
C GLU A 161 22.44 -11.74 39.03
N ALA A 162 21.63 -10.70 39.25
CA ALA A 162 21.62 -9.91 40.48
C ALA A 162 21.27 -10.78 41.69
N THR A 163 20.31 -11.69 41.56
CA THR A 163 19.92 -12.64 42.61
C THR A 163 21.03 -13.64 42.91
N ALA A 164 21.67 -14.20 41.87
CA ALA A 164 22.80 -15.11 42.03
C ALA A 164 23.98 -14.42 42.74
N CYS A 165 24.30 -13.19 42.34
CA CYS A 165 25.34 -12.38 42.98
C CYS A 165 25.03 -12.12 44.46
N ARG A 166 23.83 -11.62 44.79
CA ARG A 166 23.38 -11.39 46.18
C ARG A 166 23.47 -12.66 47.01
N THR A 167 23.05 -13.80 46.45
CA THR A 167 23.12 -15.10 47.12
C THR A 167 24.57 -15.47 47.44
N ARG A 168 25.47 -15.38 46.45
CA ARG A 168 26.89 -15.73 46.62
C ARG A 168 27.62 -14.81 47.59
N MET A 169 27.37 -13.50 47.54
CA MET A 169 28.02 -12.54 48.43
C MET A 169 27.53 -12.70 49.87
N LYS A 170 26.25 -13.02 50.07
CA LYS A 170 25.70 -13.34 51.38
C LYS A 170 26.37 -14.56 52.01
N GLU A 171 26.70 -15.59 51.23
CA GLU A 171 27.50 -16.75 51.72
C GLU A 171 28.89 -16.34 52.21
N LEU A 172 29.45 -15.27 51.66
CA LEU A 172 30.74 -14.70 52.05
C LEU A 172 30.61 -13.66 53.18
N GLY A 173 29.40 -13.41 53.70
CA GLY A 173 29.13 -12.40 54.73
C GLY A 173 29.15 -10.96 54.23
N ILE A 174 29.07 -10.75 52.91
CA ILE A 174 29.07 -9.43 52.28
C ILE A 174 27.65 -9.12 51.81
N ASP A 175 27.11 -7.97 52.23
CA ASP A 175 25.82 -7.48 51.75
C ASP A 175 26.02 -6.54 50.56
N VAL A 176 25.22 -6.71 49.51
CA VAL A 176 25.37 -5.98 48.24
C VAL A 176 24.02 -5.44 47.80
N ASN A 177 24.00 -4.16 47.40
CA ASN A 177 22.83 -3.51 46.85
C ASN A 177 23.10 -3.20 45.36
N ILE A 178 22.57 -4.06 44.50
CA ILE A 178 22.67 -4.05 43.04
C ILE A 178 21.32 -4.40 42.44
#